data_AF-A0A367X2V3-F1
#
_entry.id   AF-A0A367X2V3-F1
#
_cell.length_a   1.000
_cell.length_b   1.000
_cell.length_c   1.000
_cell.angle_alpha   90.00
_cell.angle_beta   90.00
_cell.angle_gamma   90.00
#
_symmetry.space_group_name_H-M   'P 1'
#
loop_
_entity.id
_entity.type
_entity.pdbx_description
1 polymer ?
#
loop_
_entity_poly.entity_id
_entity_poly.type
_entity_poly.pdbx_seq_one_letter_code
_entity_poly.pdbx_strand_id
1 'polypeptide(L)'
;MLRQIIQIGLPLILPFVLYGLWLKWARVKAIREGHDVIPPWNKGPWLLLFGAGVALTAAILIFTALGTGAPPDSIYHAPVLRDGVVEPGYFEPKK
;
A
#
# COMPACT_ATOMS: atom_id res chain seq x y z
N MET A 1 -19.02 -6.18 -4.10
CA MET A 1 -18.92 -4.71 -3.98
C MET A 1 -18.78 -4.26 -2.53
N LEU A 2 -19.80 -4.40 -1.68
CA LEU A 2 -19.72 -3.96 -0.26
C LEU A 2 -18.53 -4.56 0.51
N ARG A 3 -18.25 -5.86 0.34
CA ARG A 3 -17.09 -6.54 0.94
C ARG A 3 -15.75 -5.89 0.55
N GLN A 4 -15.55 -5.56 -0.73
CA GLN A 4 -14.31 -4.93 -1.20
C GLN A 4 -14.19 -3.48 -0.68
N ILE A 5 -15.30 -2.75 -0.62
CA ILE A 5 -15.32 -1.40 -0.04
C ILE A 5 -14.89 -1.45 1.43
N ILE A 6 -15.39 -2.42 2.21
CA ILE A 6 -15.04 -2.54 3.63
C ILE A 6 -13.63 -3.09 3.84
N GLN A 7 -13.17 -4.05 3.03
CA GLN A 7 -11.87 -4.70 3.25
C GLN A 7 -10.69 -3.96 2.63
N ILE A 8 -10.92 -3.19 1.56
CA ILE A 8 -9.87 -2.48 0.82
C ILE A 8 -10.08 -0.97 0.96
N GLY A 9 -11.27 -0.49 0.62
CA GLY A 9 -11.58 0.93 0.61
C GLY A 9 -11.50 1.56 2.00
N LEU A 10 -12.08 0.91 3.01
CA LEU A 10 -12.11 1.43 4.37
C LEU A 10 -10.69 1.53 4.96
N PRO A 11 -9.84 0.48 5.00
CA PRO A 11 -8.47 0.62 5.54
C PRO A 11 -7.62 1.64 4.80
N LEU A 12 -7.83 1.79 3.48
CA LEU A 12 -7.11 2.77 2.67
C LEU A 12 -7.50 4.20 3.03
N ILE A 13 -8.80 4.48 3.23
CA ILE A 13 -9.33 5.83 3.50
C ILE A 13 -9.28 6.19 5.00
N LEU A 14 -9.36 5.19 5.89
CA LEU A 14 -9.41 5.36 7.34
C LEU A 14 -8.32 6.28 7.90
N PRO A 15 -7.01 6.14 7.57
CA PRO A 15 -5.97 7.01 8.14
C PRO A 15 -6.18 8.48 7.80
N PHE A 16 -6.68 8.78 6.59
CA PHE A 16 -6.97 10.15 6.16
C PHE A 16 -8.16 10.75 6.91
N VAL A 17 -9.22 9.96 7.11
CA VAL A 17 -10.40 10.39 7.87
C VAL A 17 -10.04 10.62 9.33
N LEU A 18 -9.30 9.69 9.96
CA LEU A 18 -8.87 9.83 11.35
C LEU A 18 -7.98 11.06 11.55
N TYR A 19 -7.02 11.30 10.65
CA TYR A 19 -6.19 12.50 10.70
C TYR A 19 -7.00 13.78 10.53
N GLY A 20 -7.95 13.81 9.59
CA GLY A 20 -8.84 14.95 9.37
C GLY A 20 -9.73 15.25 10.57
N LEU A 21 -10.29 14.22 11.21
CA LEU A 21 -11.08 14.34 12.42
C LEU A 21 -10.25 14.86 13.59
N TRP A 22 -9.05 14.31 13.78
CA TRP A 22 -8.11 14.77 14.80
C TRP A 22 -7.71 16.23 14.58
N LEU A 23 -7.36 16.62 13.35
CA LEU A 23 -6.97 17.98 13.03
C LEU A 23 -8.13 18.97 13.28
N LYS A 24 -9.36 18.60 12.90
CA LYS A 24 -10.55 19.41 13.19
C LYS A 24 -10.72 19.60 14.70
N TRP A 25 -10.64 18.51 15.47
CA TRP A 25 -10.77 18.55 16.93
C TRP A 25 -9.67 19.40 17.58
N ALA A 26 -8.41 19.20 17.18
CA ALA A 26 -7.25 19.94 17.70
C ALA A 26 -7.37 21.45 17.43
N ARG A 27 -7.84 21.84 16.23
CA ARG A 27 -8.07 23.24 15.88
C ARG A 27 -9.20 23.87 16.70
N VAL A 28 -10.33 23.16 16.87
CA VAL A 28 -11.44 23.65 17.71
C VAL A 28 -11.00 23.83 19.16
N LYS A 29 -10.22 22.88 19.69
CA LYS A 29 -9.66 22.95 21.04
C LYS A 29 -8.74 24.16 21.21
N ALA A 30 -7.79 24.35 20.30
CA ALA A 30 -6.85 25.48 20.34
C ALA A 30 -7.54 26.84 20.32
N ILE A 31 -8.59 27.00 19.49
CA ILE A 31 -9.38 28.24 19.43
C ILE A 31 -10.13 28.49 20.75
N ARG A 32 -10.74 27.46 21.33
CA ARG A 32 -11.49 27.57 22.60
C ARG A 32 -10.60 27.92 23.79
N GLU A 33 -9.40 27.37 23.82
CA GLU A 33 -8.43 27.57 24.88
C GLU A 33 -7.57 28.84 24.66
N GLY A 34 -7.76 29.55 23.55
CA GLY A 34 -7.06 30.81 23.27
C GLY A 34 -5.56 30.64 22.96
N HIS A 35 -5.15 29.50 22.40
CA HIS A 35 -3.75 29.30 22.00
C HIS A 35 -3.42 30.21 20.82
N ASP A 36 -2.28 30.89 20.89
CA ASP A 36 -1.77 31.74 19.79
C ASP A 36 -1.47 30.95 18.51
N VAL A 37 -1.20 29.65 18.64
CA VAL A 37 -0.85 28.76 17.54
C VAL A 37 -1.98 27.77 17.27
N ILE A 38 -2.74 28.01 16.21
CA ILE A 38 -3.73 27.07 15.71
C ILE A 38 -3.01 26.02 14.85
N PRO A 39 -3.19 24.70 15.11
CA PRO A 39 -2.59 23.64 14.31
C PRO A 39 -2.83 23.84 12.80
N PRO A 40 -1.78 24.11 12.01
CA PRO A 40 -1.94 24.42 10.61
C PRO A 40 -2.00 23.13 9.79
N TRP A 41 -2.90 23.07 8.82
CA TRP A 41 -3.09 21.90 7.96
C TRP A 41 -1.89 21.63 7.03
N ASN A 42 -1.10 22.67 6.74
CA ASN A 42 0.03 22.61 5.82
C ASN A 42 1.38 22.29 6.50
N LYS A 43 1.48 22.36 7.83
CA LYS A 43 2.70 21.95 8.57
C LYS A 43 2.59 20.54 9.14
N GLY A 44 1.86 19.66 8.46
CA GLY A 44 1.82 18.23 8.79
C GLY A 44 3.18 17.57 8.54
N PRO A 45 3.39 16.35 9.07
CA PRO A 45 4.62 15.56 8.87
C PRO A 45 4.69 14.96 7.45
N TRP A 46 4.37 15.74 6.41
CA TRP A 46 4.21 15.29 5.03
C TRP A 46 5.45 14.58 4.48
N LEU A 47 6.64 15.12 4.78
CA LEU A 47 7.91 14.50 4.39
C LEU A 47 8.12 13.14 5.06
N LEU A 48 7.74 13.00 6.34
CA LEU A 48 7.84 11.72 7.06
C LEU A 48 6.84 10.70 6.50
N LEU A 49 5.60 11.13 6.20
CA LEU A 49 4.58 10.28 5.58
C LEU A 49 5.01 9.82 4.18
N PHE A 50 5.56 10.72 3.38
CA PHE A 50 6.11 10.39 2.07
C PHE A 50 7.29 9.41 2.19
N GLY A 51 8.25 9.69 3.08
CA GLY A 51 9.38 8.82 3.36
C GLY A 51 8.95 7.43 3.83
N ALA A 52 7.94 7.35 4.71
CA ALA A 52 7.37 6.08 5.15
C ALA A 52 6.73 5.31 3.98
N GLY A 53 6.02 6.00 3.09
CA GLY A 53 5.47 5.41 1.86
C GLY A 53 6.56 4.81 0.97
N VAL A 54 7.61 5.59 0.68
CA VAL A 54 8.78 5.12 -0.09
C VAL A 54 9.44 3.92 0.58
N ALA A 55 9.66 3.97 1.90
CA ALA A 55 10.27 2.88 2.65
C ALA A 55 9.42 1.60 2.59
N LEU A 56 8.09 1.71 2.74
CA LEU A 56 7.16 0.58 2.61
C LEU A 56 7.16 0.01 1.19
N THR A 57 7.14 0.85 0.16
CA THR A 57 7.24 0.41 -1.24
C THR A 57 8.55 -0.34 -1.49
N ALA A 58 9.68 0.21 -1.04
CA ALA A 58 10.98 -0.43 -1.16
C ALA A 58 10.99 -1.78 -0.43
N ALA A 59 10.44 -1.86 0.78
CA ALA A 59 10.34 -3.10 1.54
C ALA A 59 9.53 -4.17 0.81
N ILE A 60 8.39 -3.81 0.21
CA ILE A 60 7.56 -4.74 -0.59
C ILE A 60 8.32 -5.21 -1.83
N LEU A 61 9.01 -4.32 -2.55
CA LEU A 61 9.80 -4.68 -3.72
C LEU A 61 10.94 -5.64 -3.35
N ILE A 62 11.66 -5.37 -2.26
CA ILE A 62 12.73 -6.25 -1.77
C ILE A 62 12.15 -7.60 -1.35
N PHE A 63 11.08 -7.60 -0.56
CA PHE A 63 10.43 -8.83 -0.09
C PHE A 63 9.94 -9.70 -1.25
N THR A 64 9.32 -9.09 -2.26
CA THR A 64 8.85 -9.82 -3.46
C THR A 64 10.00 -10.29 -4.34
N ALA A 65 11.01 -9.44 -4.58
CA ALA A 65 12.18 -9.81 -5.39
C ALA A 65 12.99 -10.97 -4.77
N LEU A 66 13.02 -11.08 -3.44
CA LEU A 66 13.79 -12.13 -2.75
C LEU A 66 12.97 -13.35 -2.34
N GLY A 67 11.67 -13.18 -2.09
CA GLY A 67 10.80 -14.21 -1.51
C GLY A 67 9.86 -14.90 -2.51
N THR A 68 9.68 -14.36 -3.71
CA THR A 68 8.73 -14.89 -4.70
C THR A 68 9.31 -14.87 -6.12
N GLY A 69 8.63 -15.54 -7.06
CA GLY A 69 9.00 -15.56 -8.48
C GLY A 69 9.91 -16.72 -8.88
N ALA A 70 10.28 -16.73 -10.16
CA ALA A 70 11.23 -17.68 -10.74
C ALA A 70 12.58 -16.97 -10.99
N PRO A 71 13.69 -17.72 -11.07
CA PRO A 71 15.01 -17.15 -11.39
C PRO A 71 14.97 -16.28 -12.65
N PRO A 72 15.75 -15.17 -12.72
CA PRO A 72 15.72 -14.25 -13.87
C PRO A 72 16.08 -14.90 -15.20
N ASP A 73 16.81 -16.00 -15.15
CA ASP A 73 17.28 -16.80 -16.29
C ASP A 73 16.38 -18.01 -16.61
N SER A 74 15.27 -18.18 -15.88
CA SER A 74 14.32 -19.26 -16.13
C SER A 74 13.61 -19.13 -17.48
N ILE A 75 13.32 -20.27 -18.09
CA ILE A 75 12.55 -20.37 -19.33
C ILE A 75 11.08 -20.50 -18.97
N TYR A 76 10.27 -19.55 -19.45
CA TYR A 76 8.82 -19.61 -19.26
C TYR A 76 8.18 -20.54 -20.29
N HIS A 77 7.48 -21.57 -19.80
CA HIS A 77 6.65 -22.46 -20.60
C HIS A 77 5.19 -22.04 -20.46
N ALA A 78 4.60 -21.60 -21.57
CA ALA A 78 3.21 -21.17 -21.58
C ALA A 78 2.25 -22.37 -21.39
N PRO A 79 1.05 -22.15 -20.83
CA PRO A 79 0.03 -23.20 -20.73
C PRO A 79 -0.39 -23.69 -22.11
N VAL A 80 -0.60 -25.00 -22.26
CA VAL A 80 -0.95 -25.63 -23.54
C VAL A 80 -2.18 -26.52 -23.38
N LEU A 81 -3.05 -26.53 -24.39
CA LEU A 81 -4.19 -27.44 -24.44
C LEU A 81 -3.76 -28.73 -25.14
N ARG A 82 -3.77 -29.86 -24.43
CA ARG A 82 -3.45 -31.20 -24.96
C ARG A 82 -4.61 -32.14 -24.68
N ASP A 83 -5.15 -32.74 -25.73
CA ASP A 83 -6.23 -33.73 -25.64
C ASP A 83 -7.44 -33.26 -24.81
N GLY A 84 -7.76 -31.97 -24.91
CA GLY A 84 -8.86 -31.34 -24.17
C GLY A 84 -8.56 -30.97 -22.71
N VAL A 85 -7.35 -31.21 -22.22
CA VAL A 85 -6.88 -30.85 -20.88
C VAL A 85 -5.88 -29.69 -20.97
N VAL A 86 -6.02 -28.69 -20.09
CA VAL A 86 -5.08 -27.57 -20.00
C VAL A 86 -3.90 -27.99 -19.12
N GLU A 87 -2.73 -28.13 -19.72
CA GLU A 87 -1.46 -28.26 -19.01
C GLU A 87 -1.04 -26.87 -18.51
N PRO A 88 -0.85 -26.66 -17.18
CA PRO A 88 -0.50 -25.35 -16.63
C PRO A 88 0.92 -24.95 -17.02
N GLY A 89 1.11 -23.65 -17.26
CA GLY A 89 2.43 -23.09 -17.52
C GLY A 89 3.33 -23.18 -16.29
N TYR A 90 4.64 -23.27 -16.52
CA TYR A 90 5.65 -23.37 -15.47
C TYR A 90 6.95 -22.67 -15.90
N PHE A 91 7.83 -22.44 -14.93
CA PHE A 91 9.17 -21.90 -15.18
C PHE A 91 10.19 -23.03 -15.02
N GLU A 92 11.04 -23.21 -16.03
CA GLU A 92 12.14 -24.17 -16.00
C GLU A 92 13.45 -23.44 -15.67
N PRO A 93 14.17 -23.81 -14.59
CA PRO A 93 15.46 -23.20 -14.27
C PRO A 93 16.48 -23.53 -15.37
N LYS A 94 17.27 -22.54 -15.79
CA LYS A 94 18.39 -22.76 -16.70
C LYS A 94 19.49 -23.53 -15.95
N LYS A 95 19.99 -24.61 -16.55
CA LYS A 95 21.14 -25.38 -16.02
C LYS A 95 22.44 -24.61 -16.13
#